data_AF-A0A1B6KUC8-F1
#
_entry.id   AF-A0A1B6KUC8-F1
#
_cell.length_a   1.000
_cell.length_b   1.000
_cell.length_c   1.000
_cell.angle_alpha   90.00
_cell.angle_beta   90.00
_cell.angle_gamma   90.00
#
_symmetry.space_group_name_H-M   'P 1'
#
loop_
_entity.id
_entity.type
_entity.pdbx_description
1 polymer ?
#
loop_
_entity_poly.entity_id
_entity_poly.type
_entity_poly.pdbx_seq_one_letter_code
_entity_poly.pdbx_strand_id
1 'polypeptide(L)'
;QYLMDGDFFIGAALGTTLAKLALRYSALPSIDVKKANNFSAESMLIMSSILHLGKSGLPTKNMTNDDGERILVCLRVLSSRVPGVTQIFTHNCRQALSSMLTAKAEEEASTQKAKEKPGQKVQPDDPISFLQLSTMRGSELGGAENVFELSLSQAVAG
;
A
#
# COMPACT_ATOMS: atom_id res chain seq x y z
N GLN A 1 -25.33 -13.66 -4.40
CA GLN A 1 -26.09 -13.27 -3.19
C GLN A 1 -25.21 -12.43 -2.22
N TYR A 2 -24.19 -11.73 -2.72
CA TYR A 2 -23.13 -11.10 -1.93
C TYR A 2 -23.56 -10.20 -0.75
N LEU A 3 -24.37 -9.16 -0.98
CA LEU A 3 -24.73 -8.22 0.09
C LEU A 3 -25.62 -8.83 1.17
N MET A 4 -26.50 -9.77 0.79
CA MET A 4 -27.35 -10.48 1.74
C MET A 4 -26.55 -11.50 2.56
N ASP A 5 -25.48 -12.04 1.99
CA ASP A 5 -24.54 -12.94 2.66
C ASP A 5 -23.53 -12.17 3.55
N GLY A 6 -23.58 -10.84 3.53
CA GLY A 6 -22.75 -9.96 4.37
C GLY A 6 -21.42 -9.52 3.76
N ASP A 7 -21.20 -9.74 2.46
CA ASP A 7 -19.98 -9.34 1.74
C ASP A 7 -19.99 -7.85 1.38
N PHE A 8 -20.03 -6.97 2.39
CA PHE A 8 -20.11 -5.52 2.21
C PHE A 8 -18.85 -4.87 1.61
N PHE A 9 -17.70 -5.55 1.62
CA PHE A 9 -16.49 -5.08 0.94
C PHE A 9 -16.71 -4.88 -0.57
N ILE A 10 -17.62 -5.66 -1.17
CA ILE A 10 -18.03 -5.50 -2.57
C ILE A 10 -18.82 -4.19 -2.73
N GLY A 11 -19.69 -3.87 -1.76
CA GLY A 11 -20.37 -2.58 -1.69
C GLY A 11 -19.40 -1.40 -1.56
N ALA A 12 -18.35 -1.54 -0.76
CA ALA A 12 -17.31 -0.53 -0.62
C ALA A 12 -16.46 -0.36 -1.90
N ALA A 13 -16.15 -1.47 -2.59
CA ALA A 13 -15.49 -1.44 -3.89
C ALA A 13 -16.38 -0.75 -4.95
N LEU A 14 -17.68 -1.08 -4.98
CA LEU A 14 -18.67 -0.45 -5.86
C LEU A 14 -18.83 1.04 -5.56
N GLY A 15 -18.84 1.45 -4.30
CA GLY A 15 -18.88 2.85 -3.91
C GLY A 15 -17.68 3.62 -4.46
N THR A 16 -16.49 3.04 -4.37
CA THR A 16 -15.26 3.66 -4.91
C THR A 16 -15.29 3.77 -6.43
N THR A 17 -15.78 2.74 -7.15
CA THR A 17 -15.85 2.77 -8.62
C THR A 17 -16.88 3.77 -9.11
N LEU A 18 -18.08 3.80 -8.54
CA LEU A 18 -19.12 4.78 -8.84
C LEU A 18 -18.64 6.20 -8.57
N ALA A 19 -17.96 6.44 -7.44
CA ALA A 19 -17.41 7.76 -7.14
C ALA A 19 -16.42 8.23 -8.21
N LYS A 20 -15.45 7.37 -8.57
CA LYS A 20 -14.47 7.70 -9.62
C LYS A 20 -15.13 7.90 -10.98
N LEU A 21 -16.13 7.09 -11.31
CA LEU A 21 -16.85 7.19 -12.58
C LEU A 21 -17.65 8.49 -12.65
N ALA A 22 -18.35 8.87 -11.59
CA ALA A 22 -19.13 10.10 -11.54
C ALA A 22 -18.25 11.34 -11.62
N LEU A 23 -17.11 11.36 -10.92
CA LEU A 23 -16.13 12.45 -11.03
C LEU A 23 -15.58 12.57 -12.47
N ARG A 24 -15.20 11.44 -13.09
CA ARG A 24 -14.69 11.44 -14.47
C ARG A 24 -15.76 11.85 -15.48
N TYR A 25 -17.00 11.38 -15.29
CA TYR A 25 -18.13 11.74 -16.14
C TYR A 25 -18.41 13.24 -16.07
N SER A 26 -18.36 13.83 -14.88
CA SER A 26 -18.54 15.28 -14.68
C SER A 26 -17.42 16.13 -15.29
N ALA A 27 -16.24 15.55 -15.53
CA ALA A 27 -15.10 16.24 -16.13
C ALA A 27 -15.09 16.16 -17.67
N LEU A 28 -16.03 15.46 -18.30
CA LEU A 28 -16.12 15.38 -19.75
C LEU A 28 -16.66 16.69 -20.33
N PRO A 29 -16.01 17.26 -21.36
CA PRO A 29 -16.38 18.57 -21.92
C PRO A 29 -17.76 18.57 -22.61
N SER A 30 -18.26 17.39 -23.01
CA SER A 30 -19.56 17.23 -23.69
C SER A 30 -20.74 17.08 -22.72
N ILE A 31 -20.51 17.06 -21.41
CA ILE A 31 -21.52 16.76 -20.41
C ILE A 31 -22.00 18.04 -19.73
N ASP A 32 -23.32 18.24 -19.76
CA ASP A 32 -23.99 19.31 -19.03
C ASP A 32 -24.00 19.03 -17.52
N VAL A 33 -23.93 20.09 -16.72
CA VAL A 33 -23.99 20.08 -15.26
C VAL A 33 -25.22 19.31 -14.76
N LYS A 34 -26.37 19.45 -15.43
CA LYS A 34 -27.59 18.72 -15.07
C LYS A 34 -27.40 17.21 -15.19
N LYS A 35 -26.79 16.73 -16.27
CA LYS A 35 -26.51 15.30 -16.49
C LYS A 35 -25.46 14.78 -15.51
N ALA A 36 -24.40 15.55 -15.27
CA ALA A 36 -23.37 15.21 -14.28
C ALA A 36 -23.93 15.09 -12.86
N ASN A 37 -24.82 16.02 -12.47
CA ASN A 37 -25.51 15.99 -11.18
C ASN A 37 -26.47 14.82 -11.08
N ASN A 38 -27.23 14.50 -12.13
CA ASN A 38 -28.12 13.35 -12.15
C ASN A 38 -27.35 12.04 -11.92
N PHE A 39 -26.27 11.82 -12.68
CA PHE A 39 -25.44 10.63 -12.53
C PHE A 39 -24.77 10.54 -11.13
N SER A 40 -24.34 11.68 -10.59
CA SER A 40 -23.82 11.75 -9.22
C SER A 40 -24.89 11.38 -8.19
N ALA A 41 -26.12 11.87 -8.35
CA ALA A 41 -27.23 11.61 -7.44
C ALA A 41 -27.65 10.13 -7.49
N GLU A 42 -27.74 9.53 -8.68
CA GLU A 42 -28.00 8.09 -8.84
C GLU A 42 -26.92 7.25 -8.18
N SER A 43 -25.64 7.62 -8.35
CA SER A 43 -24.52 6.96 -7.69
C SER A 43 -24.61 7.06 -6.16
N MET A 44 -24.96 8.24 -5.63
CA MET A 44 -25.14 8.46 -4.20
C MET A 44 -26.36 7.70 -3.65
N LEU A 45 -27.43 7.56 -4.43
CA LEU A 45 -28.61 6.78 -4.05
C LEU A 45 -28.27 5.29 -3.89
N ILE A 46 -27.51 4.72 -4.82
CA ILE A 46 -27.03 3.34 -4.74
C ILE A 46 -26.18 3.14 -3.47
N MET A 47 -25.20 4.01 -3.23
CA MET A 47 -24.34 3.96 -2.05
C MET A 47 -25.15 4.07 -0.74
N SER A 48 -26.11 4.98 -0.68
CA SER A 48 -26.98 5.17 0.49
C SER A 48 -27.88 3.97 0.73
N SER A 49 -28.37 3.33 -0.35
CA SER A 49 -29.18 2.12 -0.26
C SER A 49 -28.37 0.93 0.29
N ILE A 50 -27.09 0.80 -0.11
CA ILE A 50 -26.18 -0.21 0.43
C ILE A 50 -25.91 0.04 1.92
N LEU A 51 -25.66 1.29 2.31
CA LEU A 51 -25.48 1.64 3.73
C LEU A 51 -26.73 1.36 4.56
N HIS A 52 -27.92 1.62 4.00
CA HIS A 52 -29.18 1.33 4.67
C HIS A 52 -29.38 -0.19 4.86
N LEU A 53 -29.13 -0.98 3.82
CA LEU A 53 -29.15 -2.44 3.89
C LEU A 53 -28.15 -2.98 4.93
N GLY A 54 -26.94 -2.42 4.98
CA GLY A 54 -25.92 -2.83 5.96
C GLY A 54 -26.30 -2.57 7.42
N LYS A 55 -27.26 -1.67 7.67
CA LYS A 55 -27.75 -1.30 9.01
C LYS A 55 -29.14 -1.88 9.33
N SER A 56 -29.81 -2.50 8.38
CA SER A 56 -31.20 -2.96 8.55
C SER A 56 -31.33 -4.26 9.35
N GLY A 57 -30.23 -5.01 9.53
CA GLY A 57 -30.24 -6.33 10.15
C GLY A 57 -30.85 -7.44 9.28
N LEU A 58 -31.17 -7.15 8.02
CA LEU A 58 -31.63 -8.13 7.04
C LEU A 58 -30.52 -9.08 6.53
N PRO A 59 -29.27 -8.63 6.32
CA PRO A 59 -28.18 -9.51 5.90
C PRO A 59 -27.79 -10.52 6.99
N THR A 60 -27.21 -11.65 6.59
CA THR A 60 -26.71 -12.68 7.52
C THR A 60 -25.61 -12.15 8.44
N LYS A 61 -24.80 -11.22 7.95
CA LYS A 61 -23.75 -10.52 8.71
C LYS A 61 -23.88 -9.02 8.49
N ASN A 62 -23.83 -8.27 9.59
CA ASN A 62 -23.86 -6.81 9.57
C ASN A 62 -22.64 -6.21 8.87
N MET A 63 -22.84 -5.05 8.27
CA MET A 63 -21.76 -4.28 7.64
C MET A 63 -20.71 -3.88 8.69
N THR A 64 -19.43 -4.03 8.34
CA THR A 64 -18.33 -3.59 9.20
C THR A 64 -18.22 -2.06 9.20
N ASN A 65 -17.63 -1.50 10.25
CA ASN A 65 -17.44 -0.04 10.30
C ASN A 65 -16.55 0.45 9.14
N ASP A 66 -15.49 -0.29 8.80
CA ASP A 66 -14.55 0.07 7.73
C ASP A 66 -15.24 0.13 6.35
N ASP A 67 -16.05 -0.89 6.01
CA ASP A 67 -16.82 -0.90 4.77
C ASP A 67 -17.79 0.28 4.69
N GLY A 68 -18.49 0.56 5.81
CA GLY A 68 -19.42 1.67 5.92
C GLY A 68 -18.75 3.03 5.79
N GLU A 69 -17.64 3.25 6.50
CA GLU A 69 -16.83 4.47 6.43
C GLU A 69 -16.29 4.71 5.03
N ARG A 70 -15.83 3.66 4.35
CA ARG A 70 -15.34 3.77 2.97
C ARG A 70 -16.43 4.23 2.00
N ILE A 71 -17.66 3.72 2.13
CA ILE A 71 -18.81 4.19 1.32
C ILE A 71 -19.18 5.64 1.68
N LEU A 72 -19.17 5.99 2.98
CA LEU A 72 -19.46 7.35 3.45
C LEU A 72 -18.45 8.38 2.93
N VAL A 73 -17.16 8.03 2.87
CA VAL A 73 -16.13 8.89 2.26
C VAL A 73 -16.47 9.12 0.80
N CYS A 74 -16.82 8.07 0.04
CA CYS A 74 -17.22 8.20 -1.37
C CYS A 74 -18.43 9.13 -1.57
N LEU A 75 -19.44 9.03 -0.71
CA LEU A 75 -20.59 9.96 -0.69
C LEU A 75 -20.14 11.40 -0.46
N ARG A 76 -19.25 11.63 0.52
CA ARG A 76 -18.75 12.97 0.85
C ARG A 76 -17.92 13.58 -0.28
N VAL A 77 -17.15 12.75 -0.99
CA VAL A 77 -16.40 13.21 -2.18
C VAL A 77 -17.36 13.68 -3.27
N LEU A 78 -18.43 12.92 -3.54
CA LEU A 78 -19.40 13.28 -4.58
C LEU A 78 -20.26 14.50 -4.23
N SER A 79 -20.52 14.74 -2.95
CA SER A 79 -21.30 15.91 -2.50
C SER A 79 -20.47 17.20 -2.47
N SER A 80 -19.24 17.15 -1.97
CA SER A 80 -18.38 18.34 -1.79
C SER A 80 -17.51 18.66 -3.01
N ARG A 81 -17.09 17.63 -3.77
CA ARG A 81 -16.26 17.75 -4.99
C ARG A 81 -15.03 18.64 -4.83
N VAL A 82 -14.40 18.60 -3.65
CA VAL A 82 -13.20 19.39 -3.35
C VAL A 82 -12.10 19.06 -4.38
N PRO A 83 -11.53 20.04 -5.10
CA PRO A 83 -10.60 19.79 -6.21
C PRO A 83 -9.44 18.85 -5.87
N GLY A 84 -8.79 19.06 -4.71
CA GLY A 84 -7.68 18.21 -4.26
C GLY A 84 -8.10 16.76 -4.03
N VAL A 85 -9.28 16.53 -3.46
CA VAL A 85 -9.81 15.17 -3.22
C VAL A 85 -10.24 14.52 -4.54
N THR A 86 -10.85 15.28 -5.44
CA THR A 86 -11.18 14.81 -6.79
C THR A 86 -9.92 14.33 -7.52
N GLN A 87 -8.83 15.11 -7.48
CA GLN A 87 -7.55 14.73 -8.09
C GLN A 87 -6.97 13.45 -7.49
N ILE A 88 -7.11 13.25 -6.17
CA ILE A 88 -6.69 12.01 -5.52
C ILE A 88 -7.43 10.80 -6.10
N PHE A 89 -8.77 10.89 -6.20
CA PHE A 89 -9.61 9.81 -6.69
C PHE A 89 -9.40 9.50 -8.17
N THR A 90 -9.19 10.53 -9.01
CA THR A 90 -9.12 10.36 -10.46
C THR A 90 -7.72 10.01 -10.96
N HIS A 91 -6.67 10.56 -10.34
CA HIS A 91 -5.28 10.46 -10.80
C HIS A 91 -4.32 9.88 -9.76
N ASN A 92 -4.22 10.47 -8.57
CA ASN A 92 -3.09 10.17 -7.67
C ASN A 92 -3.10 8.71 -7.19
N CYS A 93 -4.27 8.12 -6.91
CA CYS A 93 -4.34 6.71 -6.55
C CYS A 93 -3.79 5.78 -7.64
N ARG A 94 -4.02 6.10 -8.93
CA ARG A 94 -3.52 5.29 -10.05
C ARG A 94 -2.02 5.44 -10.20
N GLN A 95 -1.51 6.66 -10.06
CA GLN A 95 -0.08 6.96 -10.11
C GLN A 95 0.66 6.25 -8.97
N ALA A 96 0.18 6.37 -7.73
CA ALA A 96 0.76 5.69 -6.58
C ALA A 96 0.83 4.17 -6.76
N LEU A 97 -0.26 3.55 -7.27
CA LEU A 97 -0.25 2.13 -7.61
C LEU A 97 0.76 1.80 -8.70
N SER A 98 0.89 2.65 -9.73
CA SER A 98 1.89 2.46 -10.79
C SER A 98 3.31 2.49 -10.22
N SER A 99 3.64 3.48 -9.41
CA SER A 99 4.95 3.61 -8.77
C SER A 99 5.26 2.43 -7.85
N MET A 100 4.28 1.99 -7.05
CA MET A 100 4.44 0.80 -6.19
C MET A 100 4.75 -0.46 -7.01
N LEU A 101 4.06 -0.67 -8.13
CA LEU A 101 4.30 -1.84 -8.99
C LEU A 101 5.67 -1.79 -9.66
N THR A 102 6.12 -0.61 -10.11
CA THR A 102 7.46 -0.43 -10.65
C THR A 102 8.54 -0.73 -9.62
N ALA A 103 8.43 -0.14 -8.41
CA ALA A 103 9.38 -0.38 -7.33
C ALA A 103 9.44 -1.86 -6.92
N LYS A 104 8.28 -2.53 -6.84
CA LYS A 104 8.21 -3.95 -6.52
C LYS A 104 8.90 -4.82 -7.59
N ALA A 105 8.72 -4.50 -8.87
CA ALA A 105 9.38 -5.23 -9.95
C ALA A 105 10.91 -5.08 -9.91
N GLU A 106 11.42 -3.89 -9.55
CA GLU A 106 12.85 -3.63 -9.38
C GLU A 106 13.43 -4.39 -8.17
N GLU A 107 12.71 -4.40 -7.06
CA GLU A 107 13.07 -5.15 -5.85
C GLU A 107 13.18 -6.66 -6.15
N GLU A 108 12.16 -7.23 -6.80
CA GLU A 108 12.14 -8.65 -7.19
C GLU A 108 13.32 -9.00 -8.12
N ALA A 109 13.62 -8.13 -9.10
CA ALA A 109 14.75 -8.33 -10.01
C ALA A 109 16.11 -8.26 -9.29
N SER A 110 16.28 -7.34 -8.34
CA SER A 110 17.51 -7.22 -7.54
C SER A 110 17.71 -8.42 -6.61
N THR A 111 16.63 -8.93 -6.02
CA THR A 111 16.65 -10.08 -5.12
C THR A 111 16.96 -11.37 -5.89
N GLN A 112 16.44 -11.52 -7.11
CA GLN A 112 16.80 -12.63 -8.00
C GLN A 112 18.30 -12.59 -8.37
N LYS A 113 18.82 -11.43 -8.78
CA LYS A 113 20.26 -11.25 -9.05
C LYS A 113 21.15 -11.55 -7.84
N ALA A 114 20.69 -11.23 -6.61
CA ALA A 114 21.42 -11.54 -5.39
C ALA A 114 21.47 -13.04 -5.08
N LYS A 115 20.41 -13.79 -5.44
CA LYS A 115 20.36 -15.26 -5.31
C LYS A 115 21.19 -15.98 -6.38
N GLU A 116 21.38 -15.35 -7.55
CA GLU A 116 22.19 -15.89 -8.65
C GLU A 116 23.69 -15.64 -8.49
N LYS A 117 24.11 -14.72 -7.60
CA LYS A 117 25.53 -14.65 -7.22
C LYS A 117 25.93 -15.98 -6.59
N PRO A 118 27.02 -16.63 -7.03
CA PRO A 118 27.48 -17.87 -6.44
C PRO A 118 27.69 -17.63 -4.94
N GLY A 119 26.80 -18.21 -4.14
CA GLY A 119 26.81 -18.04 -2.69
C GLY A 119 28.17 -18.44 -2.15
N GLN A 120 28.74 -17.58 -1.31
CA GLN A 120 29.85 -17.97 -0.45
C GLN A 120 29.36 -19.17 0.36
N LYS A 121 29.85 -20.37 0.01
CA LYS A 121 29.53 -21.61 0.72
C LYS A 121 30.25 -21.56 2.06
N VAL A 122 29.60 -20.97 3.06
CA VAL A 122 30.06 -21.02 4.45
C VAL A 122 29.39 -22.22 5.11
N GLN A 123 30.17 -23.06 5.81
CA GLN A 123 29.57 -24.17 6.55
C GLN A 123 28.82 -23.62 7.78
N PRO A 124 27.65 -24.16 8.16
CA PRO A 124 26.92 -23.71 9.35
C PRO A 124 27.72 -23.85 10.65
N ASP A 125 28.66 -24.81 10.68
CA ASP A 125 29.54 -25.09 11.81
C ASP A 125 30.84 -24.26 11.79
N ASP A 126 31.05 -23.42 10.77
CA ASP A 126 32.22 -22.54 10.73
C ASP A 126 32.16 -21.55 11.90
N PRO A 127 33.22 -21.46 12.73
CA PRO A 127 33.23 -20.56 13.86
C PRO A 127 33.15 -19.12 13.39
N ILE A 128 32.20 -18.36 13.94
CA ILE A 128 32.11 -16.92 13.71
C ILE A 128 33.28 -16.26 14.44
N SER A 129 34.27 -15.79 13.68
CA SER A 129 35.42 -15.07 14.23
C SER A 129 35.02 -13.64 14.56
N PHE A 130 34.68 -13.39 15.83
CA PHE A 130 34.49 -12.02 16.31
C PHE A 130 35.86 -11.37 16.50
N LEU A 131 36.16 -10.36 15.67
CA LEU A 131 37.41 -9.60 15.74
C LEU A 131 37.72 -9.11 17.17
N GLN A 132 36.69 -8.69 17.91
CA GLN A 132 36.77 -8.20 19.29
C GLN A 132 37.01 -9.29 20.35
N LEU A 133 36.71 -10.55 20.03
CA LEU A 133 36.94 -11.71 20.90
C LEU A 133 38.12 -12.55 20.44
N SER A 134 38.86 -12.11 19.41
CA SER A 134 40.12 -12.74 19.05
C SER A 134 41.09 -12.51 20.20
N THR A 135 41.23 -13.53 21.05
CA THR A 135 42.07 -13.46 22.23
C THR A 135 43.51 -13.23 21.81
N MET A 136 44.16 -12.22 22.41
CA MET A 136 45.60 -11.93 22.40
C MET A 136 46.50 -13.12 22.84
N ARG A 137 45.95 -14.32 23.02
CA ARG A 137 46.66 -15.54 23.39
C ARG A 137 46.36 -16.62 22.35
N GLY A 138 47.12 -16.63 21.26
CA GLY A 138 47.16 -17.77 20.35
C GLY A 138 47.14 -17.40 18.88
N SER A 139 48.25 -16.86 18.38
CA SER A 139 48.64 -16.95 16.97
C SER A 139 50.16 -16.74 16.97
N GLU A 140 51.04 -17.63 16.52
CA GLU A 140 51.13 -18.31 15.22
C GLU A 140 50.85 -17.45 13.98
N LEU A 141 50.46 -16.18 14.17
CA LEU A 141 50.36 -15.19 13.13
C LEU A 141 50.65 -13.83 13.77
N GLY A 142 51.94 -13.46 13.77
CA GLY A 142 52.39 -12.16 14.23
C GLY A 142 51.65 -11.06 13.49
N GLY A 143 51.00 -10.16 14.23
CA GLY A 143 50.37 -8.95 13.67
C GLY A 143 49.08 -8.45 14.33
N ALA A 144 48.62 -9.01 15.45
CA ALA A 144 47.32 -8.66 16.03
C ALA A 144 47.27 -7.34 16.84
N GLU A 145 48.39 -6.66 17.08
CA GLU A 145 48.41 -5.49 17.98
C GLU A 145 47.83 -4.19 17.39
N ASN A 146 47.40 -4.16 16.12
CA ASN A 146 46.94 -2.91 15.47
C ASN A 146 45.50 -2.92 14.94
N VAL A 147 44.72 -3.99 15.12
CA VAL A 147 43.41 -4.10 14.47
C VAL A 147 42.33 -3.28 15.18
N PHE A 148 42.44 -3.14 16.51
CA PHE A 148 41.53 -2.32 17.31
C PHE A 148 41.73 -0.82 17.02
N GLU A 149 42.97 -0.33 17.05
CA GLU A 149 43.27 1.06 16.71
C GLU A 149 42.96 1.41 15.25
N LEU A 150 43.22 0.49 14.31
CA LEU A 150 42.88 0.69 12.90
C LEU A 150 41.36 0.84 12.70
N SER A 151 40.55 -0.01 13.35
CA SER A 151 39.08 0.09 13.27
C SER A 151 38.55 1.37 13.91
N LEU A 152 39.15 1.79 15.03
CA LEU A 152 38.78 3.01 15.74
C LEU A 152 39.16 4.25 14.93
N SER A 153 40.33 4.26 14.29
CA SER A 153 40.78 5.33 13.39
C SER A 153 39.90 5.45 12.14
N GLN A 154 39.46 4.34 11.54
CA GLN A 154 38.55 4.35 10.39
C GLN A 154 37.13 4.81 10.77
N ALA A 155 36.67 4.51 11.99
CA ALA A 155 35.36 4.94 12.46
C ALA A 155 35.30 6.43 12.86
N VAL A 156 36.44 7.02 13.27
CA VAL A 156 36.57 8.45 13.63
C VAL A 156 36.92 9.34 12.43
N ALA A 157 37.40 8.77 11.33
CA ALA A 157 37.79 9.51 10.12
C ALA A 157 36.63 9.76 9.12
N GLY A 158 35.37 9.55 9.54
CA GLY A 158 34.16 9.96 8.82
C GLY A 158 33.51 11.18 9.47
#